data_AF-A0A1J5PZ09-F1
#
_entry.id   AF-A0A1J5PZ09-F1
#
_cell.length_a   1.000
_cell.length_b   1.000
_cell.length_c   1.000
_cell.angle_alpha   90.00
_cell.angle_beta   90.00
_cell.angle_gamma   90.00
#
_symmetry.space_group_name_H-M   'P 1'
#
loop_
_entity.id
_entity.type
_entity.pdbx_description
1 polymer ?
#
loop_
_entity_poly.entity_id
_entity_poly.type
_entity_poly.pdbx_seq_one_letter_code
_entity_poly.pdbx_strand_id
1 'polypeptide(L)'
;MNDLRNYHNRGDSTFSGESSQWGDFYGLDDLFTENPVVVKGLSQLWSKWISETGIDGFRIDTARHVNPEFWKAFIPAVQQAALAKGKSSFPIWGEVYDTDPMNTSWWVVNGGLPSVLDFPLQDRLFNFVARGATNPLAMLFNNDEYYTTARTNAAMLGTFLSNHDMGRIGGALNSRDQSPEVVLKQDELAHALLFALRGSPIVYYGDEVGMTGGNDKNARQDMFPTLVDTWRTEPRVGGTPIGNGSSFDAVNPLKDVITSLNQLRASNPAFSSGSQIVRYARDGVFVVSRFDLSNRVEYLAAFNSNGNDSIVSVPTVTTQGAGWSVISGSGTSVASGTGVTISLPAYSWGIFKGDNSLPVPNVPVVTLNRVSMDPAVTDRIALSAKVVGTDPASVAFYSQASGSKKWNYLGTDLNRSFSNSGIDGNLYRVFPPKSQFKSGTTVVFRAVATNSSRVSTTSRIQKFKISK
;
A
#
# COMPACT_ATOMS: atom_id res chain seq x y z
N MET A 1 -2.96 -32.20 15.87
CA MET A 1 -1.67 -31.85 15.25
C MET A 1 -0.73 -33.05 15.23
N ASN A 2 -0.62 -33.89 16.27
CA ASN A 2 0.32 -35.05 16.30
C ASN A 2 0.01 -36.25 15.37
N ASP A 3 -0.81 -36.08 14.33
CA ASP A 3 -1.09 -37.15 13.36
C ASP A 3 -0.43 -36.77 12.03
N LEU A 4 0.53 -37.59 11.59
CA LEU A 4 1.36 -37.38 10.40
C LEU A 4 0.54 -37.23 9.11
N ARG A 5 -0.71 -37.71 9.09
CA ARG A 5 -1.62 -37.54 7.93
C ARG A 5 -2.11 -36.10 7.75
N ASN A 6 -1.81 -35.21 8.70
CA ASN A 6 -2.11 -33.78 8.61
C ASN A 6 -0.96 -32.97 7.99
N TYR A 7 0.09 -33.62 7.50
CA TYR A 7 1.25 -32.99 6.89
C TYR A 7 1.47 -33.52 5.48
N HIS A 8 2.04 -32.68 4.62
CA HIS A 8 2.55 -33.10 3.34
C HIS A 8 3.77 -34.00 3.54
N ASN A 9 3.91 -35.01 2.68
CA ASN A 9 5.08 -35.89 2.63
C ASN A 9 5.72 -35.75 1.25
N ARG A 10 6.07 -34.52 0.89
CA ARG A 10 6.54 -34.14 -0.45
C ARG A 10 7.99 -33.64 -0.47
N GLY A 11 8.61 -33.55 0.71
CA GLY A 11 9.98 -33.08 0.89
C GLY A 11 10.09 -31.57 0.74
N ASP A 12 11.33 -31.08 0.84
CA ASP A 12 11.64 -29.65 0.79
C ASP A 12 11.12 -28.96 -0.48
N SER A 13 10.59 -27.75 -0.28
CA SER A 13 10.11 -26.91 -1.36
C SER A 13 11.26 -26.52 -2.30
N THR A 14 11.01 -26.59 -3.61
CA THR A 14 11.87 -25.98 -4.64
C THR A 14 11.55 -24.50 -4.85
N PHE A 15 10.59 -23.96 -4.10
CA PHE A 15 10.06 -22.60 -4.21
C PHE A 15 9.56 -22.24 -5.63
N SER A 16 9.13 -23.24 -6.40
CA SER A 16 8.67 -23.09 -7.77
C SER A 16 7.42 -23.91 -8.05
N GLY A 17 6.51 -23.33 -8.84
CA GLY A 17 5.23 -23.96 -9.19
C GLY A 17 4.46 -24.45 -7.97
N GLU A 18 3.87 -25.63 -8.10
CA GLU A 18 3.11 -26.31 -7.05
C GLU A 18 3.95 -26.66 -5.81
N SER A 19 5.25 -26.93 -5.96
CA SER A 19 6.15 -27.22 -4.83
C SER A 19 6.28 -26.03 -3.87
N SER A 20 6.05 -24.80 -4.34
CA SER A 20 6.05 -23.61 -3.49
C SER A 20 4.95 -23.62 -2.43
N GLN A 21 3.86 -24.37 -2.63
CA GLN A 21 2.70 -24.43 -1.73
C GLN A 21 2.54 -25.76 -1.00
N TRP A 22 3.29 -26.80 -1.41
CA TRP A 22 3.05 -28.17 -0.97
C TRP A 22 4.33 -28.89 -0.50
N GLY A 23 5.46 -28.20 -0.47
CA GLY A 23 6.73 -28.72 -0.01
C GLY A 23 7.17 -28.04 1.29
N ASP A 24 8.06 -28.69 2.02
CA ASP A 24 8.52 -28.25 3.34
C ASP A 24 9.30 -26.93 3.24
N PHE A 25 8.98 -25.98 4.10
CA PHE A 25 9.58 -24.65 4.07
C PHE A 25 10.89 -24.66 4.87
N TYR A 26 12.02 -24.85 4.18
CA TYR A 26 13.34 -25.03 4.81
C TYR A 26 13.37 -26.15 5.87
N GLY A 27 12.82 -27.32 5.54
CA GLY A 27 12.75 -28.47 6.44
C GLY A 27 11.70 -28.39 7.54
N LEU A 28 10.82 -27.39 7.52
CA LEU A 28 9.63 -27.34 8.38
C LEU A 28 8.50 -28.17 7.77
N ASP A 29 8.02 -29.18 8.50
CA ASP A 29 6.92 -30.06 8.07
C ASP A 29 5.70 -29.24 7.62
N ASP A 30 5.38 -29.31 6.33
CA ASP A 30 4.29 -28.50 5.76
C ASP A 30 2.91 -29.09 6.09
N LEU A 31 1.99 -28.25 6.56
CA LEU A 31 0.64 -28.68 6.93
C LEU A 31 -0.20 -28.97 5.68
N PHE A 32 -0.88 -30.11 5.66
CA PHE A 32 -1.74 -30.52 4.54
C PHE A 32 -3.03 -29.70 4.52
N THR A 33 -2.96 -28.47 3.99
CA THR A 33 -3.98 -27.42 4.09
C THR A 33 -5.19 -27.63 3.18
N GLU A 34 -5.18 -28.66 2.35
CA GLU A 34 -6.33 -29.20 1.61
C GLU A 34 -7.16 -30.19 2.43
N ASN A 35 -6.60 -30.74 3.51
CA ASN A 35 -7.32 -31.67 4.37
C ASN A 35 -8.37 -30.92 5.21
N PRO A 36 -9.67 -31.26 5.12
CA PRO A 36 -10.73 -30.59 5.88
C PRO A 36 -10.52 -30.60 7.40
N VAL A 37 -9.82 -31.60 7.94
CA VAL A 37 -9.46 -31.66 9.37
C VAL A 37 -8.50 -30.54 9.74
N VAL A 38 -7.48 -30.30 8.90
CA VAL A 38 -6.48 -29.23 9.08
C VAL A 38 -7.14 -27.86 8.93
N VAL A 39 -7.93 -27.66 7.87
CA VAL A 39 -8.69 -26.43 7.63
C VAL A 39 -9.54 -26.08 8.86
N LYS A 40 -10.38 -27.01 9.31
CA LYS A 40 -11.25 -26.82 10.47
C LYS A 40 -10.46 -26.55 11.75
N GLY A 41 -9.41 -27.33 12.00
CA GLY A 41 -8.58 -27.21 13.19
C GLY A 41 -7.90 -25.85 13.29
N LEU A 42 -7.26 -25.39 12.20
CA LEU A 42 -6.59 -24.09 12.15
C LEU A 42 -7.59 -22.93 12.23
N SER A 43 -8.71 -22.98 11.50
CA SER A 43 -9.75 -21.95 11.61
C SER A 43 -10.30 -21.82 13.04
N GLN A 44 -10.52 -22.94 13.72
CA GLN A 44 -10.98 -22.94 15.12
C GLN A 44 -9.91 -22.39 16.07
N LEU A 45 -8.66 -22.82 15.92
CA LEU A 45 -7.54 -22.37 16.75
C LEU A 45 -7.34 -20.86 16.65
N TRP A 46 -7.31 -20.30 15.43
CA TRP A 46 -7.11 -18.87 15.22
C TRP A 46 -8.33 -18.06 15.67
N SER A 47 -9.55 -18.57 15.46
CA SER A 47 -10.76 -17.96 16.01
C SER A 47 -10.75 -17.93 17.54
N LYS A 48 -10.17 -18.96 18.17
CA LYS A 48 -10.04 -19.06 19.63
C LYS A 48 -9.15 -17.95 20.19
N TRP A 49 -8.00 -17.67 19.56
CA TRP A 49 -7.14 -16.53 19.91
C TRP A 49 -7.93 -15.22 19.99
N ILE A 50 -8.76 -14.92 18.98
CA ILE A 50 -9.62 -13.73 19.01
C ILE A 50 -10.55 -13.74 20.22
N SER A 51 -11.20 -14.89 20.47
CA SER A 51 -12.23 -15.00 21.48
C SER A 51 -11.72 -14.98 22.92
N GLU A 52 -10.48 -15.42 23.16
CA GLU A 52 -9.88 -15.61 24.48
C GLU A 52 -8.93 -14.48 24.87
N THR A 53 -8.18 -13.92 23.93
CA THR A 53 -7.20 -12.86 24.24
C THR A 53 -7.67 -11.47 23.80
N GLY A 54 -8.66 -11.41 22.90
CA GLY A 54 -9.19 -10.14 22.41
C GLY A 54 -8.30 -9.43 21.39
N ILE A 55 -7.32 -10.11 20.78
CA ILE A 55 -6.47 -9.56 19.71
C ILE A 55 -7.26 -8.86 18.60
N ASP A 56 -6.64 -7.87 17.95
CA ASP A 56 -7.33 -6.98 16.99
C ASP A 56 -7.02 -7.26 15.52
N GLY A 57 -6.07 -8.13 15.22
CA GLY A 57 -5.69 -8.45 13.85
C GLY A 57 -4.69 -9.59 13.76
N PHE A 58 -4.34 -9.98 12.54
CA PHE A 58 -3.31 -10.97 12.26
C PHE A 58 -2.30 -10.48 11.22
N ARG A 59 -1.02 -10.79 11.45
CA ARG A 59 -0.02 -10.93 10.39
C ARG A 59 0.13 -12.43 10.12
N ILE A 60 -0.13 -12.86 8.90
CA ILE A 60 -0.03 -14.26 8.49
C ILE A 60 1.35 -14.48 7.89
N ASP A 61 2.12 -15.36 8.55
CA ASP A 61 3.42 -15.81 8.09
C ASP A 61 3.32 -16.61 6.79
N THR A 62 4.32 -16.49 5.91
CA THR A 62 4.52 -17.36 4.73
C THR A 62 3.26 -17.58 3.87
N ALA A 63 2.36 -16.60 3.78
CA ALA A 63 1.01 -16.78 3.26
C ALA A 63 0.97 -17.29 1.80
N ARG A 64 2.00 -16.95 1.00
CA ARG A 64 2.14 -17.41 -0.40
C ARG A 64 2.50 -18.90 -0.54
N HIS A 65 2.86 -19.56 0.54
CA HIS A 65 3.27 -20.97 0.60
C HIS A 65 2.12 -21.88 1.06
N VAL A 66 0.91 -21.34 1.20
CA VAL A 66 -0.31 -22.10 1.53
C VAL A 66 -1.28 -21.97 0.38
N ASN A 67 -2.00 -23.06 0.08
CA ASN A 67 -2.88 -23.10 -1.07
C ASN A 67 -4.06 -22.08 -0.95
N PRO A 68 -4.47 -21.43 -2.05
CA PRO A 68 -5.55 -20.44 -2.06
C PRO A 68 -6.89 -20.90 -1.47
N GLU A 69 -7.24 -22.18 -1.63
CA GLU A 69 -8.52 -22.73 -1.17
C GLU A 69 -8.60 -22.74 0.36
N PHE A 70 -7.47 -22.95 1.05
CA PHE A 70 -7.40 -22.82 2.50
C PHE A 70 -7.78 -21.40 2.92
N TRP A 71 -7.18 -20.37 2.32
CA TRP A 71 -7.47 -18.97 2.66
C TRP A 71 -8.94 -18.60 2.42
N LYS A 72 -9.53 -19.09 1.33
CA LYS A 72 -10.96 -18.88 1.01
C LYS A 72 -11.92 -19.50 2.02
N ALA A 73 -11.51 -20.54 2.74
CA ALA A 73 -12.29 -21.13 3.84
C ALA A 73 -11.95 -20.49 5.20
N PHE A 74 -10.67 -20.28 5.46
CA PHE A 74 -10.11 -19.82 6.72
C PHE A 74 -10.46 -18.36 7.04
N ILE A 75 -10.25 -17.45 6.07
CA ILE A 75 -10.45 -16.00 6.28
C ILE A 75 -11.89 -15.67 6.66
N PRO A 76 -12.95 -16.19 5.99
CA PRO A 76 -14.32 -15.95 6.42
C PRO A 76 -14.62 -16.44 7.83
N ALA A 77 -14.07 -17.58 8.25
CA ALA A 77 -14.28 -18.11 9.59
C ALA A 77 -13.66 -17.19 10.67
N VAL A 78 -12.42 -16.73 10.43
CA VAL A 78 -11.73 -15.77 11.29
C VAL A 78 -12.47 -14.44 11.38
N GLN A 79 -12.91 -13.89 10.25
CA GLN A 79 -13.67 -12.64 10.22
C GLN A 79 -15.03 -12.76 10.92
N GLN A 80 -15.71 -13.90 10.79
CA GLN A 80 -16.95 -14.17 11.52
C GLN A 80 -16.71 -14.23 13.03
N ALA A 81 -15.61 -14.86 13.48
CA ALA A 81 -15.24 -14.90 14.89
C ALA A 81 -14.93 -13.51 15.45
N ALA A 82 -14.22 -12.67 14.69
CA ALA A 82 -13.98 -11.26 15.05
C ALA A 82 -15.29 -10.47 15.15
N LEU A 83 -16.17 -10.60 14.17
CA LEU A 83 -17.47 -9.93 14.18
C LEU A 83 -18.34 -10.37 15.36
N ALA A 84 -18.33 -11.66 15.70
CA ALA A 84 -19.05 -12.20 16.87
C ALA A 84 -18.53 -11.64 18.20
N LYS A 85 -17.30 -11.12 18.23
CA LYS A 85 -16.71 -10.40 19.37
C LYS A 85 -16.86 -8.88 19.29
N GLY A 86 -17.74 -8.39 18.41
CA GLY A 86 -18.05 -6.97 18.27
C GLY A 86 -16.98 -6.16 17.54
N LYS A 87 -15.99 -6.81 16.89
CA LYS A 87 -14.96 -6.12 16.13
C LYS A 87 -15.50 -5.77 14.75
N SER A 88 -15.74 -4.48 14.52
CA SER A 88 -16.20 -3.94 13.23
C SER A 88 -15.09 -3.88 12.17
N SER A 89 -13.84 -3.97 12.61
CA SER A 89 -12.64 -4.08 11.78
C SER A 89 -11.69 -5.12 12.40
N PHE A 90 -11.06 -5.93 11.55
CA PHE A 90 -10.06 -6.92 11.95
C PHE A 90 -9.02 -7.04 10.83
N PRO A 91 -7.95 -6.22 10.83
CA PRO A 91 -6.93 -6.25 9.80
C PRO A 91 -6.21 -7.60 9.75
N ILE A 92 -6.00 -8.10 8.53
CA ILE A 92 -5.24 -9.30 8.25
C ILE A 92 -4.27 -8.97 7.12
N TRP A 93 -2.97 -9.09 7.38
CA TRP A 93 -1.93 -8.92 6.37
C TRP A 93 -1.19 -10.24 6.17
N GLY A 94 -1.32 -10.83 4.99
CA GLY A 94 -0.48 -11.95 4.59
C GLY A 94 0.90 -11.50 4.13
N GLU A 95 1.93 -12.26 4.50
CA GLU A 95 3.25 -12.10 3.93
C GLU A 95 3.33 -12.80 2.56
N VAL A 96 3.45 -11.97 1.53
CA VAL A 96 3.73 -12.40 0.16
C VAL A 96 5.00 -11.67 -0.26
N TYR A 97 6.16 -12.26 0.03
CA TYR A 97 7.47 -11.67 -0.29
C TYR A 97 7.66 -11.63 -1.82
N ASP A 98 7.26 -10.54 -2.45
CA ASP A 98 7.36 -10.30 -3.89
C ASP A 98 7.27 -8.78 -4.18
N THR A 99 8.09 -8.26 -5.09
CA THR A 99 8.13 -6.82 -5.39
C THR A 99 7.32 -6.44 -6.64
N ASP A 100 6.62 -7.40 -7.25
CA ASP A 100 5.66 -7.16 -8.32
C ASP A 100 4.21 -7.04 -7.77
N PRO A 101 3.56 -5.86 -7.92
CA PRO A 101 2.15 -5.69 -7.56
C PRO A 101 1.20 -6.70 -8.21
N MET A 102 1.52 -7.24 -9.38
CA MET A 102 0.69 -8.25 -10.04
C MET A 102 0.67 -9.55 -9.23
N ASN A 103 1.82 -9.99 -8.73
CA ASN A 103 1.97 -11.21 -7.94
C ASN A 103 1.31 -11.07 -6.56
N THR A 104 1.57 -9.97 -5.87
CA THR A 104 0.98 -9.71 -4.54
C THR A 104 -0.54 -9.48 -4.63
N SER A 105 -1.03 -8.76 -5.64
CA SER A 105 -2.47 -8.56 -5.85
C SER A 105 -3.21 -9.86 -6.16
N TRP A 106 -2.56 -10.83 -6.81
CA TRP A 106 -3.16 -12.14 -7.06
C TRP A 106 -3.57 -12.84 -5.76
N TRP A 107 -2.75 -12.77 -4.72
CA TRP A 107 -3.08 -13.39 -3.41
C TRP A 107 -4.24 -12.70 -2.70
N VAL A 108 -4.44 -11.39 -2.92
CA VAL A 108 -5.60 -10.65 -2.42
C VAL A 108 -6.85 -11.02 -3.21
N VAL A 109 -6.79 -10.91 -4.54
CA VAL A 109 -7.97 -11.03 -5.42
C VAL A 109 -8.36 -12.48 -5.66
N ASN A 110 -7.41 -13.34 -6.01
CA ASN A 110 -7.61 -14.74 -6.36
C ASN A 110 -7.36 -15.65 -5.16
N GLY A 111 -6.38 -15.32 -4.31
CA GLY A 111 -6.05 -16.06 -3.08
C GLY A 111 -7.06 -15.87 -1.95
N GLY A 112 -7.79 -14.74 -1.94
CA GLY A 112 -8.83 -14.47 -0.93
C GLY A 112 -8.30 -13.86 0.37
N LEU A 113 -7.04 -13.43 0.41
CA LEU A 113 -6.52 -12.65 1.53
C LEU A 113 -7.16 -11.25 1.55
N PRO A 114 -7.51 -10.69 2.73
CA PRO A 114 -8.07 -9.34 2.81
C PRO A 114 -7.05 -8.25 2.44
N SER A 115 -5.79 -8.47 2.78
CA SER A 115 -4.66 -7.57 2.53
C SER A 115 -3.33 -8.32 2.67
N VAL A 116 -2.25 -7.70 2.20
CA VAL A 116 -0.88 -8.21 2.29
C VAL A 116 0.08 -7.12 2.74
N LEU A 117 1.29 -7.51 3.14
CA LEU A 117 2.41 -6.58 3.33
C LEU A 117 2.86 -6.02 1.97
N ASP A 118 3.06 -4.71 1.88
CA ASP A 118 3.34 -3.98 0.63
C ASP A 118 4.84 -3.97 0.29
N PHE A 119 5.39 -5.15 0.04
CA PHE A 119 6.76 -5.30 -0.47
C PHE A 119 7.02 -4.50 -1.76
N PRO A 120 6.07 -4.41 -2.72
CA PRO A 120 6.25 -3.54 -3.87
C PRO A 120 6.48 -2.07 -3.46
N LEU A 121 5.68 -1.52 -2.54
CA LEU A 121 5.90 -0.14 -2.10
C LEU A 121 7.23 0.01 -1.39
N GLN A 122 7.59 -0.91 -0.48
CA GLN A 122 8.87 -0.88 0.22
C GLN A 122 10.04 -0.75 -0.76
N ASP A 123 10.07 -1.58 -1.81
CA ASP A 123 11.14 -1.54 -2.81
C ASP A 123 11.16 -0.21 -3.58
N ARG A 124 9.98 0.31 -3.97
CA ARG A 124 9.91 1.58 -4.71
C ARG A 124 10.28 2.78 -3.83
N LEU A 125 9.95 2.76 -2.53
CA LEU A 125 10.36 3.82 -1.60
C LEU A 125 11.88 3.82 -1.41
N PHE A 126 12.50 2.67 -1.18
CA PHE A 126 13.95 2.57 -1.10
C PHE A 126 14.63 3.09 -2.37
N ASN A 127 14.20 2.65 -3.55
CA ASN A 127 14.78 3.09 -4.82
C ASN A 127 14.53 4.59 -5.10
N PHE A 128 13.39 5.14 -4.69
CA PHE A 128 13.14 6.58 -4.78
C PHE A 128 14.12 7.35 -3.89
N VAL A 129 14.21 7.00 -2.61
CA VAL A 129 15.08 7.70 -1.64
C VAL A 129 16.56 7.59 -2.01
N ALA A 130 17.01 6.38 -2.37
CA ALA A 130 18.43 6.11 -2.61
C ALA A 130 18.90 6.50 -4.02
N ARG A 131 17.99 6.56 -5.00
CA ARG A 131 18.35 6.68 -6.44
C ARG A 131 17.50 7.66 -7.24
N GLY A 132 16.54 8.34 -6.63
CA GLY A 132 15.62 9.26 -7.31
C GLY A 132 14.69 8.59 -8.33
N ALA A 133 14.37 7.31 -8.15
CA ALA A 133 13.54 6.53 -9.05
C ALA A 133 12.04 6.91 -8.98
N THR A 134 11.64 8.01 -9.63
CA THR A 134 10.26 8.51 -9.61
C THR A 134 9.31 7.71 -10.50
N ASN A 135 9.75 7.29 -11.70
CA ASN A 135 8.89 6.59 -12.66
C ASN A 135 8.40 5.22 -12.13
N PRO A 136 9.25 4.35 -11.55
CA PRO A 136 8.80 3.10 -10.94
C PRO A 136 7.82 3.31 -9.78
N LEU A 137 8.01 4.37 -8.98
CA LEU A 137 7.10 4.72 -7.88
C LEU A 137 5.73 5.17 -8.41
N ALA A 138 5.69 6.04 -9.42
CA ALA A 138 4.43 6.42 -10.06
C ALA A 138 3.72 5.22 -10.71
N MET A 139 4.49 4.32 -11.35
CA MET A 139 3.94 3.09 -11.93
C MET A 139 3.36 2.16 -10.88
N LEU A 140 3.96 2.07 -9.69
CA LEU A 140 3.39 1.32 -8.57
C LEU A 140 2.01 1.85 -8.17
N PHE A 141 1.84 3.17 -8.03
CA PHE A 141 0.52 3.73 -7.70
C PHE A 141 -0.50 3.55 -8.83
N ASN A 142 -0.06 3.52 -10.10
CA ASN A 142 -0.93 3.11 -11.21
C ASN A 142 -1.33 1.63 -11.16
N ASN A 143 -0.63 0.80 -10.39
CA ASN A 143 -0.90 -0.62 -10.22
C ASN A 143 -1.72 -0.92 -8.94
N ASP A 144 -1.99 0.09 -8.09
CA ASP A 144 -2.82 -0.06 -6.89
C ASP A 144 -4.24 -0.61 -7.21
N GLU A 145 -4.74 -0.31 -8.40
CA GLU A 145 -6.05 -0.73 -8.89
C GLU A 145 -6.16 -2.25 -9.08
N TYR A 146 -5.03 -2.96 -9.18
CA TYR A 146 -5.02 -4.43 -9.22
C TYR A 146 -5.49 -5.06 -7.91
N TYR A 147 -5.42 -4.33 -6.79
CA TYR A 147 -5.93 -4.77 -5.50
C TYR A 147 -7.41 -4.43 -5.30
N THR A 148 -8.01 -3.65 -6.20
CA THR A 148 -9.37 -3.13 -6.05
C THR A 148 -10.40 -4.20 -6.39
N THR A 149 -11.20 -4.55 -5.38
CA THR A 149 -12.38 -5.42 -5.53
C THR A 149 -13.58 -4.79 -4.84
N ALA A 150 -14.70 -5.53 -4.76
CA ALA A 150 -15.84 -5.13 -3.95
C ALA A 150 -15.53 -5.02 -2.44
N ARG A 151 -14.41 -5.59 -1.96
CA ARG A 151 -14.06 -5.69 -0.53
C ARG A 151 -12.63 -5.26 -0.18
N THR A 152 -11.76 -5.02 -1.16
CA THR A 152 -10.33 -4.78 -0.97
C THR A 152 -9.87 -3.60 -1.82
N ASN A 153 -8.79 -2.93 -1.41
CA ASN A 153 -8.06 -1.93 -2.19
C ASN A 153 -6.64 -1.74 -1.64
N ALA A 154 -5.78 -1.05 -2.38
CA ALA A 154 -4.38 -0.85 -1.98
C ALA A 154 -4.19 0.02 -0.71
N ALA A 155 -5.19 0.82 -0.30
CA ALA A 155 -5.09 1.60 0.93
C ALA A 155 -5.16 0.73 2.19
N MET A 156 -5.53 -0.55 2.07
CA MET A 156 -5.53 -1.53 3.16
C MET A 156 -4.19 -2.25 3.34
N LEU A 157 -3.25 -2.10 2.41
CA LEU A 157 -1.96 -2.80 2.45
C LEU A 157 -1.12 -2.35 3.65
N GLY A 158 -0.40 -3.30 4.25
CA GLY A 158 0.52 -3.03 5.36
C GLY A 158 1.84 -2.50 4.79
N THR A 159 2.07 -1.19 4.89
CA THR A 159 3.26 -0.53 4.33
C THR A 159 4.37 -0.47 5.37
N PHE A 160 5.62 -0.65 4.96
CA PHE A 160 6.76 -0.70 5.86
C PHE A 160 8.04 -0.30 5.11
N LEU A 161 9.11 -0.04 5.85
CA LEU A 161 10.45 0.24 5.30
C LEU A 161 11.45 -0.87 5.64
N SER A 162 11.33 -1.40 6.85
CA SER A 162 12.19 -2.42 7.44
C SER A 162 11.36 -3.59 7.93
N ASN A 163 11.95 -4.79 7.99
CA ASN A 163 11.35 -5.93 8.69
C ASN A 163 12.43 -6.91 9.15
N HIS A 164 11.98 -8.02 9.75
CA HIS A 164 12.83 -9.02 10.37
C HIS A 164 13.59 -9.93 9.39
N ASP A 165 13.29 -9.86 8.09
CA ASP A 165 13.91 -10.71 7.06
C ASP A 165 14.77 -9.91 6.09
N MET A 166 14.27 -8.75 5.63
CA MET A 166 14.95 -7.82 4.70
C MET A 166 16.03 -6.98 5.37
N GLY A 167 16.00 -6.85 6.70
CA GLY A 167 16.82 -5.88 7.40
C GLY A 167 16.19 -4.50 7.47
N ARG A 168 17.03 -3.50 7.79
CA ARG A 168 16.57 -2.15 8.12
C ARG A 168 16.92 -1.17 7.01
N ILE A 169 16.02 -0.20 6.81
CA ILE A 169 16.20 0.88 5.85
C ILE A 169 17.50 1.65 6.11
N GLY A 170 17.79 1.96 7.37
CA GLY A 170 19.03 2.63 7.77
C GLY A 170 20.28 1.87 7.35
N GLY A 171 20.30 0.53 7.48
CA GLY A 171 21.42 -0.29 7.01
C GLY A 171 21.58 -0.30 5.49
N ALA A 172 20.47 -0.42 4.76
CA ALA A 172 20.47 -0.40 3.30
C ALA A 172 20.91 0.95 2.72
N LEU A 173 20.59 2.07 3.40
CA LEU A 173 21.07 3.40 3.04
C LEU A 173 22.54 3.59 3.43
N ASN A 174 22.94 3.14 4.62
CA ASN A 174 24.30 3.26 5.13
C ASN A 174 25.32 2.39 4.38
N SER A 175 24.88 1.34 3.68
CA SER A 175 25.75 0.50 2.84
C SER A 175 26.18 1.18 1.53
N ARG A 176 25.73 2.41 1.28
CA ARG A 176 26.08 3.21 0.10
C ARG A 176 27.21 4.16 0.47
N ASP A 177 28.06 4.51 -0.51
CA ASP A 177 29.13 5.49 -0.33
C ASP A 177 28.56 6.91 -0.25
N GLN A 178 28.18 7.33 0.96
CA GLN A 178 27.59 8.64 1.26
C GLN A 178 27.82 9.02 2.72
N SER A 179 27.74 10.31 3.04
CA SER A 179 28.01 10.79 4.39
C SER A 179 26.87 10.41 5.36
N PRO A 180 27.16 10.27 6.68
CA PRO A 180 26.15 9.96 7.69
C PRO A 180 24.97 10.96 7.70
N GLU A 181 25.22 12.23 7.38
CA GLU A 181 24.19 13.27 7.30
C GLU A 181 23.23 13.02 6.13
N VAL A 182 23.74 12.53 5.00
CA VAL A 182 22.90 12.15 3.84
C VAL A 182 22.07 10.92 4.18
N VAL A 183 22.66 9.93 4.85
CA VAL A 183 21.94 8.72 5.31
C VAL A 183 20.78 9.11 6.22
N LEU A 184 21.01 9.99 7.21
CA LEU A 184 19.97 10.47 8.11
C LEU A 184 18.81 11.15 7.36
N LYS A 185 19.13 12.10 6.46
CA LYS A 185 18.10 12.79 5.67
C LYS A 185 17.29 11.84 4.77
N GLN A 186 17.96 10.85 4.18
CA GLN A 186 17.29 9.82 3.38
C GLN A 186 16.36 8.95 4.23
N ASP A 187 16.78 8.59 5.44
CA ASP A 187 15.95 7.80 6.37
C ASP A 187 14.72 8.61 6.85
N GLU A 188 14.91 9.88 7.20
CA GLU A 188 13.81 10.81 7.51
C GLU A 188 12.83 10.96 6.32
N LEU A 189 13.36 11.08 5.09
CA LEU A 189 12.57 11.14 3.86
C LEU A 189 11.78 9.84 3.62
N ALA A 190 12.39 8.67 3.88
CA ALA A 190 11.74 7.38 3.77
C ALA A 190 10.54 7.26 4.72
N HIS A 191 10.73 7.69 5.98
CA HIS A 191 9.64 7.73 6.96
C HIS A 191 8.55 8.74 6.57
N ALA A 192 8.92 9.91 6.05
CA ALA A 192 7.94 10.88 5.57
C ALA A 192 7.04 10.28 4.47
N LEU A 193 7.63 9.56 3.51
CA LEU A 193 6.90 8.82 2.49
C LEU A 193 5.97 7.76 3.11
N LEU A 194 6.48 6.96 4.04
CA LEU A 194 5.70 5.90 4.70
C LEU A 194 4.41 6.44 5.36
N PHE A 195 4.49 7.58 6.05
CA PHE A 195 3.35 8.14 6.78
C PHE A 195 2.42 9.01 5.91
N ALA A 196 2.96 9.68 4.89
CA ALA A 196 2.20 10.62 4.07
C ALA A 196 1.56 9.99 2.81
N LEU A 197 1.89 8.75 2.47
CA LEU A 197 1.28 8.00 1.36
C LEU A 197 0.15 7.06 1.84
N ARG A 198 -0.54 6.40 0.90
CA ARG A 198 -1.63 5.44 1.20
C ARG A 198 -1.13 4.13 1.83
N GLY A 199 -2.02 3.43 2.54
CA GLY A 199 -1.71 2.16 3.20
C GLY A 199 -1.77 2.28 4.72
N SER A 200 -1.35 1.22 5.42
CA SER A 200 -1.28 1.13 6.87
C SER A 200 0.19 1.06 7.30
N PRO A 201 0.80 2.17 7.76
CA PRO A 201 2.22 2.20 8.06
C PRO A 201 2.56 1.34 9.29
N ILE A 202 3.59 0.51 9.13
CA ILE A 202 4.18 -0.36 10.14
C ILE A 202 5.65 0.06 10.27
N VAL A 203 6.02 0.52 11.47
CA VAL A 203 7.41 0.84 11.81
C VAL A 203 8.01 -0.37 12.52
N TYR A 204 9.18 -0.81 12.04
CA TYR A 204 9.88 -1.92 12.66
C TYR A 204 10.69 -1.39 13.84
N TYR A 205 10.65 -2.11 14.97
CA TYR A 205 11.27 -1.66 16.21
C TYR A 205 12.77 -1.37 15.98
N GLY A 206 13.27 -0.25 16.49
CA GLY A 206 14.68 0.11 16.35
C GLY A 206 14.98 1.09 15.21
N ASP A 207 14.07 1.24 14.25
CA ASP A 207 14.20 2.25 13.20
C ASP A 207 14.19 3.67 13.82
N GLU A 208 13.40 3.88 14.88
CA GLU A 208 13.32 5.15 15.61
C GLU A 208 14.58 5.52 16.39
N VAL A 209 15.48 4.57 16.62
CA VAL A 209 16.79 4.79 17.24
C VAL A 209 17.95 4.58 16.24
N GLY A 210 17.64 4.50 14.95
CA GLY A 210 18.61 4.44 13.86
C GLY A 210 19.37 3.13 13.78
N MET A 211 18.82 2.00 14.24
CA MET A 211 19.48 0.70 14.04
C MET A 211 19.70 0.44 12.54
N THR A 212 20.89 -0.06 12.17
CA THR A 212 21.24 -0.27 10.77
C THR A 212 21.01 -1.71 10.33
N GLY A 213 21.52 -2.71 11.06
CA GLY A 213 21.18 -4.12 10.86
C GLY A 213 21.27 -4.63 9.43
N GLY A 214 20.68 -5.80 9.20
CA GLY A 214 20.61 -6.44 7.88
C GLY A 214 20.02 -7.84 8.00
N ASN A 215 19.85 -8.55 6.91
CA ASN A 215 19.02 -9.76 6.81
C ASN A 215 18.96 -10.70 8.03
N ASP A 216 17.76 -11.23 8.28
CA ASP A 216 17.45 -12.21 9.33
C ASP A 216 17.93 -11.77 10.73
N LYS A 217 18.88 -12.50 11.33
CA LYS A 217 19.32 -12.29 12.73
C LYS A 217 19.98 -10.93 12.93
N ASN A 218 20.62 -10.38 11.91
CA ASN A 218 21.27 -9.08 12.00
C ASN A 218 20.24 -7.92 12.03
N ALA A 219 18.96 -8.20 11.76
CA ALA A 219 17.84 -7.25 11.84
C ALA A 219 17.11 -7.36 13.18
N ARG A 220 17.56 -8.23 14.07
CA ARG A 220 16.83 -8.62 15.29
C ARG A 220 17.63 -8.26 16.55
N GLN A 221 18.29 -7.09 16.53
CA GLN A 221 19.09 -6.62 17.66
C GLN A 221 18.23 -6.42 18.91
N ASP A 222 18.85 -6.57 20.09
CA ASP A 222 18.20 -6.26 21.37
C ASP A 222 17.89 -4.75 21.48
N MET A 223 16.70 -4.43 22.00
CA MET A 223 16.41 -3.06 22.48
C MET A 223 17.01 -2.80 23.87
N PHE A 224 17.27 -3.85 24.64
CA PHE A 224 17.91 -3.79 25.96
C PHE A 224 19.45 -3.85 25.83
N PRO A 225 20.21 -3.68 26.93
CA PRO A 225 21.65 -3.90 26.90
C PRO A 225 22.00 -5.28 26.35
N THR A 226 22.80 -5.30 25.30
CA THR A 226 23.14 -6.53 24.58
C THR A 226 24.47 -7.12 25.05
N LEU A 227 24.57 -8.45 24.97
CA LEU A 227 25.81 -9.20 25.12
C LEU A 227 26.50 -9.50 23.77
N VAL A 228 25.86 -9.16 22.65
CA VAL A 228 26.39 -9.39 21.31
C VAL A 228 27.31 -8.24 20.94
N ASP A 229 28.63 -8.49 20.93
CA ASP A 229 29.64 -7.43 20.72
C ASP A 229 29.45 -6.66 19.41
N THR A 230 29.06 -7.34 18.33
CA THR A 230 28.82 -6.68 17.04
C THR A 230 27.69 -5.65 17.11
N TRP A 231 26.63 -5.90 17.88
CA TRP A 231 25.50 -4.98 18.07
C TRP A 231 25.87 -3.78 18.96
N ARG A 232 26.84 -3.94 19.87
CA ARG A 232 27.33 -2.83 20.70
C ARG A 232 28.04 -1.76 19.89
N THR A 233 28.80 -2.18 18.88
CA THR A 233 29.65 -1.32 18.04
C THR A 233 29.02 -0.92 16.72
N GLU A 234 27.84 -1.46 16.40
CA GLU A 234 27.17 -1.22 15.14
C GLU A 234 26.81 0.27 14.95
N PRO A 235 27.15 0.88 13.80
CA PRO A 235 26.79 2.26 13.50
C PRO A 235 25.27 2.45 13.53
N ARG A 236 24.83 3.62 14.03
CA ARG A 236 23.42 4.01 14.01
C ARG A 236 23.22 5.25 13.14
N VAL A 237 22.13 5.27 12.39
CA VAL A 237 21.74 6.46 11.63
C VAL A 237 21.34 7.55 12.61
N GLY A 238 21.97 8.73 12.52
CA GLY A 238 21.67 9.86 13.41
C GLY A 238 22.08 9.67 14.87
N GLY A 239 22.92 8.68 15.20
CA GLY A 239 23.35 8.43 16.57
C GLY A 239 24.68 7.67 16.67
N THR A 240 25.18 7.51 17.90
CA THR A 240 26.37 6.69 18.17
C THR A 240 25.98 5.22 18.34
N PRO A 241 26.93 4.28 18.16
CA PRO A 241 26.73 2.90 18.60
C PRO A 241 26.28 2.83 20.06
N ILE A 242 25.52 1.80 20.40
CA ILE A 242 24.85 1.71 21.72
C ILE A 242 25.80 1.34 22.86
N GLY A 243 26.95 0.74 22.56
CA GLY A 243 27.87 0.23 23.56
C GLY A 243 27.18 -0.78 24.49
N ASN A 244 27.31 -0.58 25.80
CA ASN A 244 26.65 -1.41 26.82
C ASN A 244 25.28 -0.84 27.27
N GLY A 245 24.76 0.18 26.58
CA GLY A 245 23.54 0.88 26.95
C GLY A 245 22.26 0.18 26.46
N SER A 246 21.12 0.73 26.88
CA SER A 246 19.78 0.33 26.41
C SER A 246 19.35 1.25 25.28
N SER A 247 18.77 0.70 24.21
CA SER A 247 18.23 1.50 23.10
C SER A 247 17.06 2.39 23.52
N PHE A 248 16.36 2.06 24.63
CA PHE A 248 15.30 2.90 25.17
C PHE A 248 15.81 4.24 25.75
N ASP A 249 17.09 4.32 26.11
CA ASP A 249 17.73 5.52 26.64
C ASP A 249 18.39 6.36 25.52
N ALA A 250 18.42 5.85 24.30
CA ALA A 250 19.03 6.54 23.17
C ALA A 250 18.21 7.76 22.73
N VAL A 251 18.89 8.88 22.51
CA VAL A 251 18.33 10.07 21.87
C VAL A 251 18.70 10.01 20.39
N ASN A 252 17.70 10.05 19.51
CA ASN A 252 17.90 9.98 18.07
C ASN A 252 16.87 10.86 17.35
N PRO A 253 17.29 11.68 16.36
CA PRO A 253 16.37 12.54 15.59
C PRO A 253 15.26 11.77 14.87
N LEU A 254 15.49 10.51 14.47
CA LEU A 254 14.47 9.68 13.80
C LEU A 254 13.25 9.45 14.69
N LYS A 255 13.43 9.34 16.01
CA LYS A 255 12.33 9.22 16.98
C LYS A 255 11.41 10.44 16.92
N ASP A 256 11.97 11.63 16.88
CA ASP A 256 11.21 12.88 16.85
C ASP A 256 10.48 13.05 15.51
N VAL A 257 11.17 12.73 14.40
CA VAL A 257 10.57 12.75 13.06
C VAL A 257 9.42 11.76 12.95
N ILE A 258 9.61 10.49 13.33
CA ILE A 258 8.54 9.47 13.31
C ILE A 258 7.38 9.86 14.22
N THR A 259 7.66 10.41 15.40
CA THR A 259 6.61 10.89 16.32
C THR A 259 5.78 12.00 15.68
N SER A 260 6.43 13.00 15.06
CA SER A 260 5.75 14.10 14.38
C SER A 260 4.92 13.63 13.18
N LEU A 261 5.44 12.68 12.39
CA LEU A 261 4.75 12.07 11.25
C LEU A 261 3.53 11.26 11.68
N ASN A 262 3.63 10.54 12.79
CA ASN A 262 2.50 9.83 13.37
C ASN A 262 1.41 10.80 13.85
N GLN A 263 1.79 11.91 14.50
CA GLN A 263 0.86 12.98 14.89
C GLN A 263 0.19 13.66 13.69
N LEU A 264 0.95 13.93 12.62
CA LEU A 264 0.44 14.45 11.36
C LEU A 264 -0.67 13.53 10.84
N ARG A 265 -0.39 12.22 10.75
CA ARG A 265 -1.35 11.23 10.24
C ARG A 265 -2.58 11.09 11.13
N ALA A 266 -2.41 11.10 12.45
CA ALA A 266 -3.51 11.02 13.41
C ALA A 266 -4.43 12.25 13.36
N SER A 267 -3.87 13.44 13.15
CA SER A 267 -4.59 14.71 13.17
C SER A 267 -5.25 15.08 11.84
N ASN A 268 -4.90 14.38 10.75
CA ASN A 268 -5.32 14.72 9.40
C ASN A 268 -5.85 13.46 8.66
N PRO A 269 -7.17 13.24 8.61
CA PRO A 269 -7.79 12.06 7.99
C PRO A 269 -7.46 11.85 6.50
N ALA A 270 -7.01 12.91 5.82
CA ALA A 270 -6.50 12.83 4.45
C ALA A 270 -5.38 11.78 4.30
N PHE A 271 -4.53 11.61 5.32
CA PHE A 271 -3.40 10.68 5.27
C PHE A 271 -3.80 9.25 5.66
N SER A 272 -4.83 9.05 6.49
CA SER A 272 -5.31 7.72 6.88
C SER A 272 -6.24 7.07 5.86
N SER A 273 -7.21 7.82 5.34
CA SER A 273 -8.29 7.27 4.49
C SER A 273 -8.61 8.14 3.27
N GLY A 274 -7.96 9.29 3.14
CA GLY A 274 -8.13 10.17 1.98
C GLY A 274 -7.56 9.57 0.70
N SER A 275 -8.21 9.87 -0.43
CA SER A 275 -7.73 9.51 -1.75
C SER A 275 -6.37 10.16 -2.04
N GLN A 276 -5.64 9.56 -2.99
CA GLN A 276 -4.30 9.97 -3.39
C GLN A 276 -4.26 10.21 -4.89
N ILE A 277 -3.77 11.38 -5.32
CA ILE A 277 -3.53 11.67 -6.73
C ILE A 277 -2.06 12.04 -6.90
N VAL A 278 -1.32 11.30 -7.73
CA VAL A 278 0.04 11.69 -8.11
C VAL A 278 -0.04 12.94 -8.98
N ARG A 279 0.67 14.00 -8.58
CA ARG A 279 0.73 15.28 -9.28
C ARG A 279 2.03 15.45 -10.06
N TYR A 280 3.12 14.89 -9.54
CA TYR A 280 4.45 15.01 -10.13
C TYR A 280 5.30 13.80 -9.76
N ALA A 281 6.10 13.31 -10.71
CA ALA A 281 6.97 12.16 -10.53
C ALA A 281 8.11 12.16 -11.56
N ARG A 282 9.04 13.11 -11.47
CA ARG A 282 10.14 13.30 -12.43
C ARG A 282 11.38 13.81 -11.72
N ASP A 283 12.56 13.55 -12.28
CA ASP A 283 13.82 14.19 -11.88
C ASP A 283 14.08 14.16 -10.37
N GLY A 284 13.85 13.01 -9.72
CA GLY A 284 14.07 12.83 -8.28
C GLY A 284 13.04 13.52 -7.36
N VAL A 285 11.99 14.13 -7.90
CA VAL A 285 10.91 14.78 -7.15
C VAL A 285 9.59 14.03 -7.32
N PHE A 286 8.91 13.80 -6.21
CA PHE A 286 7.60 13.15 -6.17
C PHE A 286 6.61 14.01 -5.39
N VAL A 287 5.42 14.25 -5.94
CA VAL A 287 4.37 15.05 -5.30
C VAL A 287 3.03 14.37 -5.46
N VAL A 288 2.29 14.22 -4.36
CA VAL A 288 0.91 13.71 -4.35
C VAL A 288 -0.03 14.69 -3.66
N SER A 289 -1.28 14.72 -4.12
CA SER A 289 -2.39 15.29 -3.36
C SER A 289 -3.01 14.23 -2.46
N ARG A 290 -3.36 14.60 -1.23
CA ARG A 290 -4.22 13.84 -0.31
C ARG A 290 -5.46 14.67 0.02
N PHE A 291 -6.62 14.04 0.13
CA PHE A 291 -7.89 14.76 0.29
C PHE A 291 -8.61 14.40 1.58
N ASP A 292 -8.99 15.42 2.36
CA ASP A 292 -10.01 15.31 3.38
C ASP A 292 -11.33 15.81 2.79
N LEU A 293 -12.20 14.89 2.37
CA LEU A 293 -13.48 15.25 1.75
C LEU A 293 -14.51 15.76 2.76
N SER A 294 -14.36 15.41 4.04
CA SER A 294 -15.28 15.84 5.11
C SER A 294 -15.06 17.32 5.41
N ASN A 295 -13.80 17.74 5.54
CA ASN A 295 -13.42 19.13 5.74
C ASN A 295 -13.18 19.90 4.43
N ARG A 296 -13.28 19.21 3.29
CA ARG A 296 -13.03 19.73 1.94
C ARG A 296 -11.65 20.38 1.83
N VAL A 297 -10.60 19.69 2.28
CA VAL A 297 -9.21 20.20 2.25
C VAL A 297 -8.36 19.33 1.33
N GLU A 298 -7.51 19.97 0.52
CA GLU A 298 -6.41 19.32 -0.20
C GLU A 298 -5.10 19.53 0.57
N TYR A 299 -4.31 18.47 0.63
CA TYR A 299 -2.95 18.50 1.12
C TYR A 299 -2.02 18.10 -0.03
N LEU A 300 -0.87 18.75 -0.15
CA LEU A 300 0.23 18.30 -1.02
C LEU A 300 1.31 17.70 -0.13
N ALA A 301 1.70 16.47 -0.42
CA ALA A 301 2.89 15.85 0.13
C ALA A 301 3.95 15.80 -0.97
N ALA A 302 5.06 16.50 -0.75
CA ALA A 302 6.13 16.68 -1.73
C ALA A 302 7.46 16.19 -1.17
N PHE A 303 8.23 15.51 -2.01
CA PHE A 303 9.43 14.76 -1.64
C PHE A 303 10.53 15.03 -2.66
N ASN A 304 11.70 15.44 -2.19
CA ASN A 304 12.90 15.67 -3.00
C ASN A 304 13.99 14.68 -2.59
N SER A 305 14.30 13.73 -3.46
CA SER A 305 15.39 12.76 -3.27
C SER A 305 16.74 13.23 -3.83
N ASN A 306 16.80 14.42 -4.43
CA ASN A 306 18.02 14.95 -5.00
C ASN A 306 18.94 15.51 -3.92
N GLY A 307 20.25 15.47 -4.19
CA GLY A 307 21.27 16.16 -3.38
C GLY A 307 21.31 17.68 -3.56
N ASN A 308 20.42 18.24 -4.36
CA ASN A 308 20.26 19.67 -4.58
C ASN A 308 18.81 20.08 -4.32
N ASP A 309 18.61 21.37 -4.06
CA ASP A 309 17.28 21.97 -3.96
C ASP A 309 16.50 21.79 -5.26
N SER A 310 15.19 21.60 -5.15
CA SER A 310 14.30 21.37 -6.27
C SER A 310 13.09 22.28 -6.21
N ILE A 311 12.72 22.84 -7.37
CA ILE A 311 11.54 23.68 -7.52
C ILE A 311 10.63 23.04 -8.56
N VAL A 312 9.39 22.74 -8.17
CA VAL A 312 8.39 22.11 -9.05
C VAL A 312 7.06 22.82 -9.00
N SER A 313 6.40 22.95 -10.13
CA SER A 313 5.03 23.46 -10.24
C SER A 313 4.07 22.31 -10.48
N VAL A 314 3.05 22.21 -9.64
CA VAL A 314 2.06 21.13 -9.70
C VAL A 314 0.64 21.69 -9.81
N PRO A 315 -0.25 21.04 -10.59
CA PRO A 315 -1.65 21.42 -10.62
C PRO A 315 -2.32 21.03 -9.30
N THR A 316 -3.26 21.87 -8.85
CA THR A 316 -4.06 21.60 -7.65
C THR A 316 -5.54 21.72 -7.98
N VAL A 317 -6.40 21.29 -7.05
CA VAL A 317 -7.85 21.46 -7.19
C VAL A 317 -8.40 22.46 -6.19
N THR A 318 -7.58 22.90 -5.23
CA THR A 318 -7.86 24.04 -4.36
C THR A 318 -8.14 25.30 -5.18
N THR A 319 -9.00 26.19 -4.66
CA THR A 319 -9.38 27.43 -5.33
C THR A 319 -8.16 28.20 -5.83
N GLN A 320 -8.25 28.70 -7.07
CA GLN A 320 -7.19 29.45 -7.72
C GLN A 320 -6.68 30.61 -6.85
N GLY A 321 -5.37 30.73 -6.70
CA GLY A 321 -4.73 31.77 -5.89
C GLY A 321 -4.81 31.56 -4.37
N ALA A 322 -5.34 30.42 -3.90
CA ALA A 322 -5.31 30.08 -2.48
C ALA A 322 -3.88 29.96 -1.95
N GLY A 323 -3.67 30.42 -0.71
CA GLY A 323 -2.44 30.16 0.04
C GLY A 323 -2.29 28.68 0.41
N TRP A 324 -1.05 28.32 0.71
CA TRP A 324 -0.66 26.97 1.11
C TRP A 324 0.25 27.06 2.33
N SER A 325 -0.21 26.53 3.45
CA SER A 325 0.52 26.53 4.71
C SER A 325 1.36 25.27 4.85
N VAL A 326 2.63 25.41 5.22
CA VAL A 326 3.48 24.26 5.60
C VAL A 326 3.05 23.78 6.99
N ILE A 327 2.63 22.52 7.10
CA ILE A 327 2.18 21.94 8.37
C ILE A 327 3.14 20.88 8.93
N SER A 328 4.08 20.41 8.12
CA SER A 328 5.11 19.45 8.53
C SER A 328 6.24 19.43 7.51
N GLY A 329 7.45 19.11 7.96
CA GLY A 329 8.64 19.06 7.11
C GLY A 329 9.19 20.45 6.79
N SER A 330 9.74 20.61 5.60
CA SER A 330 10.46 21.78 5.13
C SER A 330 9.98 22.26 3.76
N GLY A 331 10.58 23.34 3.25
CA GLY A 331 10.26 23.91 1.95
C GLY A 331 9.27 25.06 2.02
N THR A 332 8.97 25.62 0.85
CA THR A 332 8.06 26.77 0.70
C THR A 332 7.12 26.55 -0.47
N SER A 333 5.97 27.22 -0.44
CA SER A 333 4.98 27.15 -1.50
C SER A 333 4.50 28.53 -1.89
N VAL A 334 4.32 28.74 -3.20
CA VAL A 334 3.75 29.96 -3.77
C VAL A 334 2.62 29.56 -4.72
N ALA A 335 1.44 30.14 -4.52
CA ALA A 335 0.32 29.95 -5.42
C ALA A 335 0.69 30.46 -6.83
N SER A 336 0.43 29.65 -7.86
CA SER A 336 0.85 29.93 -9.22
C SER A 336 -0.24 29.52 -10.22
N GLY A 337 -1.06 30.49 -10.65
CA GLY A 337 -2.20 30.21 -11.53
C GLY A 337 -3.14 29.17 -10.91
N THR A 338 -3.41 28.08 -11.64
CA THR A 338 -4.24 26.94 -11.22
C THR A 338 -3.48 25.90 -10.38
N GLY A 339 -2.24 26.19 -10.00
CA GLY A 339 -1.38 25.28 -9.27
C GLY A 339 -0.59 25.96 -8.16
N VAL A 340 0.45 25.26 -7.72
CA VAL A 340 1.37 25.70 -6.67
C VAL A 340 2.78 25.39 -7.11
N THR A 341 3.67 26.36 -6.95
CA THR A 341 5.11 26.16 -7.07
C THR A 341 5.66 25.84 -5.68
N ILE A 342 6.30 24.68 -5.54
CA ILE A 342 6.91 24.19 -4.31
C ILE A 342 8.43 24.24 -4.48
N SER A 343 9.13 24.78 -3.48
CA SER A 343 10.58 24.68 -3.34
C SER A 343 10.92 23.75 -2.18
N LEU A 344 11.77 22.76 -2.42
CA LEU A 344 12.22 21.78 -1.44
C LEU A 344 13.75 21.76 -1.35
N PRO A 345 14.34 21.82 -0.15
CA PRO A 345 15.77 21.56 0.04
C PRO A 345 16.21 20.17 -0.46
N ALA A 346 17.51 19.98 -0.63
CA ALA A 346 18.10 18.65 -0.88
C ALA A 346 17.69 17.59 0.17
N TYR A 347 17.38 16.36 -0.28
CA TYR A 347 16.97 15.22 0.55
C TYR A 347 15.89 15.55 1.58
N SER A 348 14.83 16.24 1.16
CA SER A 348 13.83 16.78 2.07
C SER A 348 12.41 16.47 1.62
N TRP A 349 11.46 16.79 2.50
CA TRP A 349 10.04 16.66 2.25
C TRP A 349 9.29 17.84 2.86
N GLY A 350 8.06 18.05 2.40
CA GLY A 350 7.15 19.07 2.92
C GLY A 350 5.70 18.64 2.75
N ILE A 351 4.88 18.95 3.76
CA ILE A 351 3.44 18.76 3.75
C ILE A 351 2.77 20.12 3.78
N PHE A 352 2.05 20.43 2.72
CA PHE A 352 1.42 21.72 2.49
C PHE A 352 -0.10 21.53 2.53
N LYS A 353 -0.80 22.34 3.32
CA LYS A 353 -2.26 22.34 3.42
C LYS A 353 -2.81 23.53 2.64
N GLY A 354 -3.78 23.29 1.76
CA GLY A 354 -4.50 24.38 1.10
C GLY A 354 -5.32 25.17 2.12
N ASP A 355 -5.18 26.50 2.12
CA ASP A 355 -5.84 27.37 3.11
C ASP A 355 -7.35 27.52 2.85
N ASN A 356 -7.76 27.28 1.60
CA ASN A 356 -9.17 27.36 1.18
C ASN A 356 -9.78 25.96 1.00
N SER A 357 -11.08 25.86 1.21
CA SER A 357 -11.82 24.64 0.91
C SER A 357 -11.81 24.34 -0.59
N LEU A 358 -11.88 23.05 -0.93
CA LEU A 358 -12.11 22.56 -2.29
C LEU A 358 -13.33 23.29 -2.90
N PRO A 359 -13.24 23.79 -4.14
CA PRO A 359 -14.36 24.43 -4.82
C PRO A 359 -15.50 23.44 -4.98
N VAL A 360 -16.73 23.94 -5.08
CA VAL A 360 -17.88 23.07 -5.37
C VAL A 360 -17.67 22.46 -6.76
N PRO A 361 -17.49 21.13 -6.87
CA PRO A 361 -17.23 20.49 -8.15
C PRO A 361 -18.45 20.57 -9.07
N ASN A 362 -18.20 20.63 -10.38
CA ASN A 362 -19.26 20.43 -11.36
C ASN A 362 -19.80 18.99 -11.28
N VAL A 363 -20.97 18.77 -11.89
CA VAL A 363 -21.51 17.43 -12.08
C VAL A 363 -20.53 16.60 -12.92
N PRO A 364 -20.07 15.43 -12.43
CA PRO A 364 -19.11 14.60 -13.18
C PRO A 364 -19.68 14.17 -14.52
N VAL A 365 -18.85 14.16 -15.57
CA VAL A 365 -19.17 13.45 -16.81
C VAL A 365 -18.28 12.22 -16.90
N VAL A 366 -18.88 11.03 -16.88
CA VAL A 366 -18.15 9.75 -16.91
C VAL A 366 -18.38 8.98 -18.21
N THR A 367 -17.26 8.56 -18.81
CA THR A 367 -17.25 7.71 -20.00
C THR A 367 -16.53 6.41 -19.67
N LEU A 368 -17.25 5.29 -19.74
CA LEU A 368 -16.66 3.96 -19.67
C LEU A 368 -16.03 3.63 -21.03
N ASN A 369 -14.73 3.40 -21.03
CA ASN A 369 -13.98 3.04 -22.23
C ASN A 369 -14.38 1.64 -22.71
N ARG A 370 -13.96 1.29 -23.93
CA ARG A 370 -14.17 -0.06 -24.46
C ARG A 370 -13.54 -1.09 -23.53
N VAL A 371 -14.33 -2.09 -23.14
CA VAL A 371 -13.88 -3.20 -22.30
C VAL A 371 -12.93 -4.09 -23.09
N SER A 372 -11.82 -4.47 -22.46
CA SER A 372 -10.83 -5.41 -23.00
C SER A 372 -10.37 -6.40 -21.94
N MET A 373 -9.62 -7.41 -22.36
CA MET A 373 -8.76 -8.14 -21.43
C MET A 373 -7.61 -7.21 -21.01
N ASP A 374 -7.06 -7.47 -19.82
CA ASP A 374 -5.83 -6.85 -19.40
C ASP A 374 -4.68 -7.26 -20.35
N PRO A 375 -3.91 -6.33 -20.90
CA PRO A 375 -2.78 -6.66 -21.77
C PRO A 375 -1.63 -7.37 -21.03
N ALA A 376 -1.51 -7.19 -19.71
CA ALA A 376 -0.46 -7.82 -18.91
C ALA A 376 -0.79 -9.28 -18.55
N VAL A 377 -2.07 -9.61 -18.33
CA VAL A 377 -2.52 -10.94 -17.91
C VAL A 377 -3.86 -11.32 -18.55
N THR A 378 -4.01 -12.58 -18.97
CA THR A 378 -5.20 -13.03 -19.72
C THR A 378 -6.35 -13.48 -18.81
N ASP A 379 -6.18 -13.47 -17.49
CA ASP A 379 -7.19 -13.89 -16.52
C ASP A 379 -7.96 -12.70 -15.89
N ARG A 380 -7.66 -11.45 -16.28
CA ARG A 380 -8.33 -10.24 -15.79
C ARG A 380 -8.98 -9.44 -16.92
N ILE A 381 -10.13 -8.84 -16.62
CA ILE A 381 -10.82 -7.91 -17.53
C ILE A 381 -10.41 -6.49 -17.13
N ALA A 382 -9.92 -5.70 -18.08
CA ALA A 382 -9.59 -4.30 -17.86
C ALA A 382 -10.81 -3.41 -18.08
N LEU A 383 -11.34 -2.84 -16.99
CA LEU A 383 -12.35 -1.80 -17.03
C LEU A 383 -11.68 -0.46 -16.77
N SER A 384 -11.91 0.53 -17.64
CA SER A 384 -11.38 1.88 -17.44
C SER A 384 -12.41 2.95 -17.78
N ALA A 385 -12.41 4.05 -17.05
CA ALA A 385 -13.30 5.18 -17.26
C ALA A 385 -12.55 6.51 -17.20
N LYS A 386 -12.96 7.47 -18.04
CA LYS A 386 -12.52 8.86 -17.96
C LYS A 386 -13.60 9.69 -17.28
N VAL A 387 -13.19 10.56 -16.36
CA VAL A 387 -14.07 11.53 -15.69
C VAL A 387 -13.61 12.93 -16.05
N VAL A 388 -14.54 13.76 -16.53
CA VAL A 388 -14.30 15.17 -16.85
C VAL A 388 -15.05 16.06 -15.87
N GLY A 389 -14.42 17.17 -15.49
CA GLY A 389 -15.08 18.28 -14.78
C GLY A 389 -15.09 18.20 -13.25
N THR A 390 -14.39 17.24 -12.64
CA THR A 390 -14.31 17.15 -11.17
C THR A 390 -13.11 16.33 -10.69
N ASP A 391 -12.32 16.94 -9.82
CA ASP A 391 -11.36 16.27 -8.95
C ASP A 391 -11.50 16.84 -7.52
N PRO A 392 -11.28 16.04 -6.47
CA PRO A 392 -11.18 14.59 -6.52
C PRO A 392 -12.53 13.96 -6.89
N ALA A 393 -12.48 12.78 -7.51
CA ALA A 393 -13.66 11.95 -7.78
C ALA A 393 -13.35 10.49 -7.43
N SER A 394 -14.41 9.69 -7.34
CA SER A 394 -14.32 8.23 -7.24
C SER A 394 -15.15 7.60 -8.36
N VAL A 395 -14.75 6.43 -8.84
CA VAL A 395 -15.48 5.69 -9.87
C VAL A 395 -15.76 4.27 -9.42
N ALA A 396 -17.03 3.99 -9.17
CA ALA A 396 -17.51 2.65 -8.86
C ALA A 396 -17.85 1.90 -10.16
N PHE A 397 -17.41 0.65 -10.26
CA PHE A 397 -17.67 -0.22 -11.41
C PHE A 397 -18.68 -1.31 -11.05
N TYR A 398 -19.55 -1.62 -12.01
CA TYR A 398 -20.59 -2.62 -11.83
C TYR A 398 -20.69 -3.53 -13.05
N SER A 399 -21.02 -4.79 -12.81
CA SER A 399 -21.38 -5.77 -13.83
C SER A 399 -22.83 -6.23 -13.72
N GLN A 400 -23.36 -6.73 -14.82
CA GLN A 400 -24.66 -7.36 -14.89
C GLN A 400 -24.62 -8.45 -15.97
N ALA A 401 -25.12 -9.65 -15.65
CA ALA A 401 -25.33 -10.67 -16.68
C ALA A 401 -26.38 -10.16 -17.68
N SER A 402 -26.16 -10.35 -18.98
CA SER A 402 -27.10 -9.87 -20.00
C SER A 402 -28.53 -10.37 -19.74
N GLY A 403 -29.49 -9.45 -19.62
CA GLY A 403 -30.90 -9.77 -19.33
C GLY A 403 -31.25 -9.85 -17.84
N SER A 404 -30.27 -9.84 -16.93
CA SER A 404 -30.50 -9.68 -15.49
C SER A 404 -30.89 -8.24 -15.15
N LYS A 405 -31.66 -8.05 -14.07
CA LYS A 405 -31.92 -6.71 -13.48
C LYS A 405 -30.96 -6.36 -12.33
N LYS A 406 -30.19 -7.33 -11.83
CA LYS A 406 -29.28 -7.14 -10.69
C LYS A 406 -27.92 -6.65 -11.17
N TRP A 407 -27.45 -5.54 -10.61
CA TRP A 407 -26.07 -5.07 -10.76
C TRP A 407 -25.22 -5.61 -9.61
N ASN A 408 -24.02 -6.10 -9.94
CA ASN A 408 -23.02 -6.53 -8.98
C ASN A 408 -21.90 -5.49 -8.92
N TYR A 409 -21.60 -5.01 -7.72
CA TYR A 409 -20.49 -4.09 -7.47
C TYR A 409 -19.16 -4.82 -7.63
N LEU A 410 -18.23 -4.22 -8.37
CA LEU A 410 -16.91 -4.80 -8.67
C LEU A 410 -15.78 -4.15 -7.88
N GLY A 411 -15.99 -2.92 -7.41
CA GLY A 411 -14.97 -2.11 -6.75
C GLY A 411 -15.09 -0.64 -7.12
N THR A 412 -14.45 0.19 -6.31
CA THR A 412 -14.37 1.64 -6.52
C THR A 412 -12.91 2.02 -6.59
N ASP A 413 -12.56 2.68 -7.67
CA ASP A 413 -11.27 3.36 -7.78
C ASP A 413 -11.40 4.78 -7.24
N LEU A 414 -10.49 5.15 -6.35
CA LEU A 414 -10.42 6.45 -5.69
C LEU A 414 -9.35 7.35 -6.32
N ASN A 415 -8.47 6.79 -7.16
CA ASN A 415 -7.22 7.41 -7.57
C ASN A 415 -7.07 7.24 -9.08
N ARG A 416 -7.27 8.33 -9.83
CA ARG A 416 -7.01 8.29 -11.27
C ARG A 416 -5.53 8.03 -11.57
N SER A 417 -5.26 7.31 -12.66
CA SER A 417 -3.91 7.04 -13.14
C SER A 417 -3.11 8.31 -13.40
N PHE A 418 -1.82 8.25 -13.09
CA PHE A 418 -0.83 9.22 -13.49
C PHE A 418 -0.30 8.88 -14.88
N SER A 419 -0.13 9.88 -15.75
CA SER A 419 0.43 9.64 -17.07
C SER A 419 1.91 9.27 -16.96
N ASN A 420 2.26 8.05 -17.37
CA ASN A 420 3.63 7.57 -17.44
C ASN A 420 3.82 6.62 -18.65
N SER A 421 5.02 6.05 -18.82
CA SER A 421 5.32 5.14 -19.93
C SER A 421 4.35 3.95 -19.94
N GLY A 422 3.45 3.91 -20.93
CA GLY A 422 2.51 2.81 -21.15
C GLY A 422 1.14 2.94 -20.48
N ILE A 423 0.90 4.00 -19.68
CA ILE A 423 -0.41 4.24 -19.05
C ILE A 423 -0.83 5.70 -19.28
N ASP A 424 -1.97 5.87 -19.95
CA ASP A 424 -2.64 7.16 -20.08
C ASP A 424 -3.02 7.69 -18.70
N GLY A 425 -2.79 8.98 -18.45
CA GLY A 425 -3.28 9.64 -17.26
C GLY A 425 -4.80 9.82 -17.24
N ASN A 426 -5.34 10.08 -16.04
CA ASN A 426 -6.75 10.38 -15.79
C ASN A 426 -7.72 9.24 -16.09
N LEU A 427 -7.27 7.99 -15.98
CA LEU A 427 -8.13 6.80 -16.02
C LEU A 427 -8.44 6.33 -14.61
N TYR A 428 -9.70 6.05 -14.33
CA TYR A 428 -10.09 5.23 -13.19
C TYR A 428 -10.27 3.80 -13.66
N ARG A 429 -9.78 2.80 -12.93
CA ARG A 429 -9.72 1.42 -13.43
C ARG A 429 -9.98 0.38 -12.34
N VAL A 430 -10.48 -0.77 -12.77
CA VAL A 430 -10.55 -2.00 -11.97
C VAL A 430 -10.29 -3.21 -12.85
N PHE A 431 -9.75 -4.27 -12.26
CA PHE A 431 -9.31 -5.48 -12.97
C PHE A 431 -9.99 -6.75 -12.42
N PRO A 432 -11.33 -6.88 -12.52
CA PRO A 432 -12.02 -8.07 -12.02
C PRO A 432 -11.53 -9.35 -12.72
N PRO A 433 -11.30 -10.45 -11.99
CA PRO A 433 -10.97 -11.74 -12.57
C PRO A 433 -12.03 -12.22 -13.56
N LYS A 434 -11.60 -12.73 -14.71
CA LYS A 434 -12.47 -13.35 -15.73
C LYS A 434 -13.31 -14.48 -15.12
N SER A 435 -12.75 -15.23 -14.16
CA SER A 435 -13.40 -16.35 -13.47
C SER A 435 -14.64 -15.95 -12.67
N GLN A 436 -14.84 -14.67 -12.35
CA GLN A 436 -16.08 -14.17 -11.73
C GLN A 436 -17.28 -14.22 -12.68
N PHE A 437 -17.04 -14.37 -13.98
CA PHE A 437 -18.06 -14.34 -15.01
C PHE A 437 -18.20 -15.70 -15.70
N LYS A 438 -19.43 -16.09 -16.02
CA LYS A 438 -19.70 -17.35 -16.71
C LYS A 438 -19.11 -17.30 -18.13
N SER A 439 -18.22 -18.25 -18.42
CA SER A 439 -17.63 -18.46 -19.74
C SER A 439 -18.69 -18.54 -20.85
N GLY A 440 -18.42 -17.92 -22.00
CA GLY A 440 -19.30 -17.88 -23.16
C GLY A 440 -20.50 -16.93 -23.07
N THR A 441 -20.69 -16.22 -21.95
CA THR A 441 -21.79 -15.28 -21.77
C THR A 441 -21.42 -13.83 -22.10
N THR A 442 -22.42 -13.01 -22.40
CA THR A 442 -22.24 -11.55 -22.51
C THR A 442 -22.51 -10.90 -21.17
N VAL A 443 -21.55 -10.11 -20.69
CA VAL A 443 -21.65 -9.29 -19.49
C VAL A 443 -21.80 -7.82 -19.89
N VAL A 444 -22.61 -7.09 -19.13
CA VAL A 444 -22.81 -5.66 -19.26
C VAL A 444 -22.07 -4.96 -18.14
N PHE A 445 -21.30 -3.92 -18.46
CA PHE A 445 -20.54 -3.12 -17.51
C PHE A 445 -21.01 -1.66 -17.52
N ARG A 446 -20.89 -0.99 -16.37
CA ARG A 446 -21.11 0.46 -16.22
C ARG A 446 -20.16 1.03 -15.18
N ALA A 447 -19.85 2.32 -15.32
CA ALA A 447 -19.15 3.11 -14.32
C ALA A 447 -20.10 4.14 -13.69
N VAL A 448 -19.89 4.46 -12.42
CA VAL A 448 -20.59 5.51 -11.69
C VAL A 448 -19.55 6.42 -11.06
N ALA A 449 -19.43 7.64 -11.58
CA ALA A 449 -18.51 8.63 -11.02
C ALA A 449 -19.22 9.45 -9.94
N THR A 450 -18.54 9.72 -8.84
CA THR A 450 -19.04 10.53 -7.73
C THR A 450 -18.00 11.60 -7.37
N ASN A 451 -18.43 12.86 -7.32
CA ASN A 451 -17.56 13.98 -6.97
C ASN A 451 -17.47 14.21 -5.44
N SER A 452 -16.64 15.18 -5.02
CA SER A 452 -16.45 15.53 -3.60
C SER A 452 -17.72 16.10 -2.92
N SER A 453 -18.75 16.50 -3.68
CA SER A 453 -20.06 16.90 -3.16
C SER A 453 -21.10 15.76 -3.19
N ARG A 454 -20.66 14.52 -3.39
CA ARG A 454 -21.51 13.31 -3.45
C ARG A 454 -22.57 13.32 -4.57
N VAL A 455 -22.35 14.12 -5.61
CA VAL A 455 -23.16 14.07 -6.83
C VAL A 455 -22.60 12.97 -7.73
N SER A 456 -23.47 12.06 -8.15
CA SER A 456 -23.10 10.91 -8.98
C SER A 456 -23.68 10.98 -10.39
N THR A 457 -22.91 10.53 -11.38
CA THR A 457 -23.37 10.29 -12.75
C THR A 457 -22.96 8.92 -13.24
N THR A 458 -23.63 8.43 -14.27
CA THR A 458 -23.53 7.05 -14.71
C THR A 458 -23.15 7.00 -16.17
N SER A 459 -22.19 6.16 -16.52
CA SER A 459 -21.75 5.99 -17.90
C SER A 459 -22.82 5.31 -18.75
N ARG A 460 -22.68 5.41 -20.08
CA ARG A 460 -23.30 4.43 -20.98
C ARG A 460 -22.75 3.03 -20.66
N ILE A 461 -23.56 2.01 -20.92
CA ILE A 461 -23.17 0.62 -20.71
C ILE A 461 -22.21 0.14 -21.81
N GLN A 462 -21.33 -0.79 -21.46
CA GLN A 462 -20.51 -1.55 -22.41
C GLN A 462 -20.86 -3.03 -22.32
N LYS A 463 -20.98 -3.70 -23.46
CA LYS A 463 -21.21 -5.16 -23.53
C LYS A 463 -19.90 -5.84 -23.88
N PHE A 464 -19.59 -6.93 -23.21
CA PHE A 464 -18.38 -7.72 -23.45
C PHE A 464 -18.69 -9.20 -23.39
N LYS A 465 -18.20 -9.97 -24.37
CA LYS A 465 -18.40 -11.42 -24.43
C LYS A 465 -17.22 -12.09 -23.72
N ILE A 466 -17.51 -12.84 -22.67
CA ILE A 466 -16.52 -13.64 -21.96
C ILE A 466 -16.10 -14.79 -22.87
N SER A 467 -14.81 -14.83 -23.22
CA SER A 467 -14.25 -15.91 -24.03
C SER A 467 -14.45 -17.27 -23.36
N LYS A 468 -14.48 -18.33 -24.17
CA LYS A 468 -14.65 -19.68 -23.64
C LYS A 468 -13.56 -20.05 -22.64
#